data_AF-A0A7X9HTS4-F1
#
_entry.id   AF-A0A7X9HTS4-F1
#
_cell.length_a   1.000
_cell.length_b   1.000
_cell.length_c   1.000
_cell.angle_alpha   90.00
_cell.angle_beta   90.00
_cell.angle_gamma   90.00
#
_symmetry.space_group_name_H-M   'P 1'
#
loop_
_entity.id
_entity.type
_entity.pdbx_description
1 polymer ?
#
loop_
_entity_poly.entity_id
_entity_poly.type
_entity_poly.pdbx_seq_one_letter_code
_entity_poly.pdbx_strand_id
1 'polypeptide(L)'
;MTTGETSKNNGIVMSSRIRLARNLSEYPFPFRMNSTQAREIVNKIRKIVSDFNMEELGNFLFVHMQDMGDIEKQMLVEKHLISPELAESKKDSAAIISRDERISIMINEEDHLRLQVIYQGLKLTDALELGNKIDDLIANKSNYAFNNNYGYLTCCPTNIGTGLRASVMMHLPALVMTGHIRKILEVCSKLNMAVRGIYGEHSSALGNIFQMSNQVTLGQTEEEIVTSITNAATQIIEQEAVIRNELYKQNSIAFEDKIYRSFGLLSNARILTTEESLNLISDVRLGINMGIIKDIRMEKIDQIMLMIQPASLQKFVGKQISSNERDVKRAELIRQKIVE
;
A
#
# COMPACT_ATOMS: atom_id res chain seq x y z
N MET A 1 11.53 -2.88 -18.46
CA MET A 1 11.00 -2.35 -19.73
C MET A 1 9.49 -2.47 -19.69
N THR A 2 8.81 -1.39 -19.30
CA THR A 2 7.33 -1.27 -19.29
C THR A 2 7.00 0.23 -19.27
N THR A 3 7.48 0.96 -20.27
CA THR A 3 7.21 2.41 -20.44
C THR A 3 5.93 2.69 -21.22
N GLY A 4 5.09 1.67 -21.46
CA GLY A 4 3.90 1.77 -22.33
C GLY A 4 2.54 1.87 -21.63
N GLU A 5 2.45 1.57 -20.32
CA GLU A 5 1.15 1.53 -19.60
C GLU A 5 0.90 2.71 -18.65
N THR A 6 1.91 3.55 -18.41
CA THR A 6 1.78 4.77 -17.59
C THR A 6 0.81 5.79 -18.20
N SER A 7 0.40 5.65 -19.47
CA SER A 7 -0.47 6.60 -20.16
C SER A 7 -1.97 6.45 -19.87
N LYS A 8 -2.46 5.28 -19.39
CA LYS A 8 -3.92 5.08 -19.25
C LYS A 8 -4.56 5.76 -18.03
N ASN A 9 -3.79 6.06 -16.98
CA ASN A 9 -4.33 6.60 -15.71
C ASN A 9 -3.70 7.93 -15.27
N ASN A 10 -2.99 8.65 -16.16
CA ASN A 10 -2.34 9.96 -15.88
C ASN A 10 -1.51 10.02 -14.57
N GLY A 11 -0.91 8.90 -14.15
CA GLY A 11 -0.15 8.79 -12.89
C GLY A 11 -0.93 9.08 -11.60
N ILE A 12 -2.26 9.08 -11.66
CA ILE A 12 -3.16 9.28 -10.50
C ILE A 12 -3.16 8.03 -9.62
N VAL A 13 -3.32 6.85 -10.20
CA VAL A 13 -3.28 5.58 -9.47
C VAL A 13 -1.82 5.18 -9.22
N MET A 14 -1.46 5.06 -7.95
CA MET A 14 -0.12 4.64 -7.54
C MET A 14 -0.03 3.10 -7.55
N SER A 15 -0.97 2.43 -6.90
CA SER A 15 -0.94 0.97 -6.78
C SER A 15 -2.33 0.37 -6.58
N SER A 16 -2.48 -0.87 -7.01
CA SER A 16 -3.59 -1.77 -6.69
C SER A 16 -3.10 -2.86 -5.77
N ARG A 17 -3.95 -3.27 -4.82
CA ARG A 17 -3.60 -4.28 -3.83
C ARG A 17 -4.77 -5.16 -3.48
N ILE A 18 -4.56 -6.46 -3.58
CA ILE A 18 -5.48 -7.52 -3.16
C ILE A 18 -4.94 -8.15 -1.89
N ARG A 19 -5.80 -8.35 -0.90
CA ARG A 19 -5.50 -9.12 0.31
C ARG A 19 -6.53 -10.22 0.50
N LEU A 20 -6.08 -11.42 0.82
CA LEU A 20 -6.92 -12.57 1.13
C LEU A 20 -6.61 -13.03 2.56
N ALA A 21 -7.62 -12.99 3.43
CA ALA A 21 -7.54 -13.47 4.80
C ALA A 21 -8.01 -14.93 4.89
N ARG A 22 -7.21 -15.80 5.49
CA ARG A 22 -7.52 -17.22 5.66
C ARG A 22 -7.11 -17.69 7.06
N ASN A 23 -7.89 -18.61 7.61
CA ASN A 23 -7.52 -19.37 8.80
C ASN A 23 -7.46 -20.85 8.48
N LEU A 24 -6.50 -21.55 9.07
CA LEU A 24 -6.41 -23.01 9.01
C LEU A 24 -7.42 -23.66 9.97
N SER A 25 -8.17 -24.67 9.52
CA SER A 25 -9.23 -25.33 10.31
C SER A 25 -8.70 -26.21 11.45
N GLU A 26 -7.44 -26.64 11.34
CA GLU A 26 -6.75 -27.49 12.31
C GLU A 26 -6.33 -26.73 13.59
N TYR A 27 -6.40 -25.40 13.59
CA TYR A 27 -5.89 -24.55 14.67
C TYR A 27 -6.97 -23.60 15.23
N PRO A 28 -6.96 -23.30 16.54
CA PRO A 28 -7.76 -22.21 17.08
C PRO A 28 -7.35 -20.88 16.43
N PHE A 29 -8.29 -19.96 16.23
CA PHE A 29 -7.97 -18.63 15.72
C PHE A 29 -6.85 -17.93 16.51
N PRO A 30 -6.09 -17.01 15.89
CA PRO A 30 -4.91 -16.40 16.49
C PRO A 30 -5.10 -15.88 17.92
N PHE A 31 -6.26 -15.32 18.27
CA PHE A 31 -6.54 -14.82 19.61
C PHE A 31 -6.54 -15.92 20.70
N ARG A 32 -6.89 -17.16 20.36
CA ARG A 32 -6.91 -18.32 21.28
C ARG A 32 -5.76 -19.31 21.05
N MET A 33 -4.99 -19.12 19.99
CA MET A 33 -3.83 -19.96 19.65
C MET A 33 -2.69 -19.78 20.65
N ASN A 34 -2.04 -20.89 21.05
CA ASN A 34 -0.85 -20.86 21.90
C ASN A 34 0.46 -20.75 21.10
N SER A 35 1.59 -20.52 21.78
CA SER A 35 2.89 -20.30 21.12
C SER A 35 3.41 -21.51 20.33
N THR A 36 3.10 -22.74 20.76
CA THR A 36 3.48 -23.96 20.04
C THR A 36 2.74 -24.05 18.71
N GLN A 37 1.42 -23.84 18.74
CA GLN A 37 0.58 -23.79 17.55
C GLN A 37 1.01 -22.67 16.59
N ALA A 38 1.36 -21.49 17.12
CA ALA A 38 1.85 -20.38 16.29
C ALA A 38 3.10 -20.80 15.48
N ARG A 39 4.05 -21.45 16.14
CA ARG A 39 5.28 -21.97 15.51
C ARG A 39 4.99 -23.07 14.49
N GLU A 40 4.05 -23.97 14.80
CA GLU A 40 3.63 -25.02 13.87
C GLU A 40 3.06 -24.43 12.57
N ILE A 41 2.21 -23.41 12.67
CA ILE A 41 1.65 -22.71 11.50
C ILE A 41 2.77 -22.06 10.69
N VAL A 42 3.69 -21.33 11.32
CA VAL A 42 4.84 -20.70 10.63
C VAL A 42 5.65 -21.74 9.85
N ASN A 43 5.97 -22.88 10.48
CA ASN A 43 6.75 -23.95 9.84
C ASN A 43 5.96 -24.64 8.72
N LYS A 44 4.66 -24.92 8.93
CA LYS A 44 3.78 -25.55 7.94
C LYS A 44 3.70 -24.70 6.68
N ILE A 45 3.42 -23.41 6.84
CA ILE A 45 3.28 -22.47 5.70
C ILE A 45 4.61 -22.24 5.02
N ARG A 46 5.71 -22.08 5.77
CA ARG A 46 7.06 -21.98 5.20
C ARG A 46 7.38 -23.16 4.28
N LYS A 47 7.05 -24.39 4.72
CA LYS A 47 7.25 -25.60 3.92
C LYS A 47 6.36 -25.64 2.68
N ILE A 48 5.08 -25.29 2.81
CA ILE A 48 4.14 -25.23 1.69
C ILE A 48 4.66 -24.29 0.59
N VAL A 49 5.09 -23.08 0.97
CA VAL A 49 5.58 -22.07 0.02
C VAL A 49 6.95 -22.42 -0.54
N SER A 50 7.84 -23.08 0.22
CA SER A 50 9.14 -23.53 -0.31
C SER A 50 9.00 -24.62 -1.37
N ASP A 51 7.91 -25.38 -1.34
CA ASP A 51 7.61 -26.42 -2.33
C ASP A 51 6.93 -25.86 -3.60
N PHE A 52 6.61 -24.57 -3.66
CA PHE A 52 6.06 -23.99 -4.88
C PHE A 52 7.08 -24.13 -6.01
N ASN A 53 6.62 -24.43 -7.22
CA ASN A 53 7.52 -24.52 -8.37
C ASN A 53 7.97 -23.08 -8.70
N MET A 54 9.17 -22.72 -8.25
CA MET A 54 9.66 -21.34 -8.12
C MET A 54 9.93 -20.61 -9.46
N GLU A 55 9.85 -21.30 -10.60
CA GLU A 55 10.08 -20.70 -11.92
C GLU A 55 8.98 -19.67 -12.31
N GLU A 56 7.73 -19.84 -11.86
CA GLU A 56 6.63 -18.95 -12.24
C GLU A 56 6.35 -17.81 -11.23
N LEU A 57 6.73 -17.97 -9.96
CA LEU A 57 6.41 -17.03 -8.87
C LEU A 57 7.64 -16.28 -8.32
N GLY A 58 8.84 -16.67 -8.76
CA GLY A 58 10.11 -16.09 -8.32
C GLY A 58 10.57 -16.61 -6.95
N ASN A 59 11.78 -16.18 -6.55
CA ASN A 59 12.34 -16.53 -5.26
C ASN A 59 11.65 -15.75 -4.12
N PHE A 60 11.31 -16.44 -3.03
CA PHE A 60 10.78 -15.84 -1.81
C PHE A 60 11.86 -15.65 -0.73
N LEU A 61 11.73 -14.57 0.02
CA LEU A 61 12.46 -14.29 1.26
C LEU A 61 11.54 -14.63 2.43
N PHE A 62 12.00 -15.54 3.29
CA PHE A 62 11.34 -15.82 4.57
C PHE A 62 11.89 -14.87 5.64
N VAL A 63 10.99 -14.17 6.31
CA VAL A 63 11.32 -13.20 7.35
C VAL A 63 10.61 -13.58 8.64
N HIS A 64 11.37 -14.00 9.64
CA HIS A 64 10.84 -14.29 10.97
C HIS A 64 10.77 -13.01 11.79
N MET A 65 9.59 -12.68 12.33
CA MET A 65 9.41 -11.39 13.01
C MET A 65 10.21 -11.30 14.31
N GLN A 66 10.47 -12.41 15.01
CA GLN A 66 11.22 -12.35 16.27
C GLN A 66 12.73 -12.22 16.05
N ASP A 67 13.22 -12.51 14.85
CA ASP A 67 14.63 -12.38 14.46
C ASP A 67 14.98 -10.96 13.93
N MET A 68 13.98 -10.12 13.68
CA MET A 68 14.17 -8.77 13.12
C MET A 68 14.28 -7.67 14.18
N GLY A 69 15.11 -6.66 13.92
CA GLY A 69 15.12 -5.42 14.69
C GLY A 69 13.92 -4.52 14.38
N ASP A 70 13.50 -3.69 15.34
CA ASP A 70 12.30 -2.84 15.21
C ASP A 70 12.33 -1.91 13.99
N ILE A 71 13.49 -1.33 13.66
CA ILE A 71 13.64 -0.46 12.49
C ILE A 71 13.39 -1.24 11.19
N GLU A 72 13.82 -2.49 11.12
CA GLU A 72 13.67 -3.31 9.91
C GLU A 72 12.21 -3.73 9.72
N LYS A 73 11.50 -4.04 10.81
CA LYS A 73 10.06 -4.28 10.78
C LYS A 73 9.31 -3.05 10.31
N GLN A 74 9.62 -1.88 10.90
CA GLN A 74 8.97 -0.63 10.51
C GLN A 74 9.28 -0.25 9.05
N MET A 75 10.47 -0.56 8.54
CA MET A 75 10.77 -0.40 7.11
C MET A 75 9.88 -1.29 6.23
N LEU A 76 9.61 -2.53 6.62
CA LEU A 76 8.67 -3.40 5.89
C LEU A 76 7.23 -2.88 5.96
N VAL A 77 6.83 -2.24 7.07
CA VAL A 77 5.53 -1.55 7.21
C VAL A 77 5.44 -0.34 6.27
N GLU A 78 6.48 0.49 6.22
CA GLU A 78 6.58 1.65 5.32
C GLU A 78 6.55 1.25 3.85
N LYS A 79 7.14 0.10 3.51
CA LYS A 79 7.03 -0.53 2.17
C LYS A 79 5.67 -1.16 1.90
N HIS A 80 4.75 -1.16 2.87
CA HIS A 80 3.46 -1.83 2.83
C HIS A 80 3.53 -3.35 2.62
N LEU A 81 4.68 -3.97 2.92
CA LEU A 81 4.90 -5.42 2.78
C LEU A 81 4.35 -6.18 3.97
N ILE A 82 4.38 -5.59 5.15
CA ILE A 82 3.73 -6.14 6.34
C ILE A 82 2.79 -5.10 6.96
N SER A 83 1.89 -5.56 7.83
CA SER A 83 1.04 -4.67 8.62
C SER A 83 1.75 -4.20 9.90
N PRO A 84 1.37 -3.03 10.46
CA PRO A 84 1.83 -2.61 11.78
C PRO A 84 1.56 -3.67 12.86
N GLU A 85 0.40 -4.33 12.78
CA GLU A 85 -0.01 -5.37 13.73
C GLU A 85 0.94 -6.58 13.70
N LEU A 86 1.42 -6.98 12.52
CA LEU A 86 2.41 -8.05 12.40
C LEU A 86 3.77 -7.63 12.98
N ALA A 87 4.19 -6.40 12.70
CA ALA A 87 5.46 -5.85 13.20
C ALA A 87 5.52 -5.80 14.74
N GLU A 88 4.39 -5.51 15.37
CA GLU A 88 4.26 -5.42 16.84
C GLU A 88 3.94 -6.77 17.51
N SER A 89 3.74 -7.83 16.72
CA SER A 89 3.33 -9.14 17.25
C SER A 89 4.40 -9.74 18.16
N LYS A 90 3.96 -10.14 19.37
CA LYS A 90 4.78 -10.89 20.34
C LYS A 90 4.67 -12.40 20.18
N LYS A 91 3.76 -12.87 19.32
CA LYS A 91 3.59 -14.30 19.01
C LYS A 91 4.58 -14.70 17.92
N ASP A 92 4.88 -15.99 17.84
CA ASP A 92 5.69 -16.54 16.74
C ASP A 92 5.00 -16.21 15.40
N SER A 93 5.61 -15.35 14.60
CA SER A 93 5.00 -14.76 13.42
C SER A 93 6.05 -14.48 12.33
N ALA A 94 5.60 -14.44 11.08
CA ALA A 94 6.51 -14.35 9.95
C ALA A 94 5.87 -13.68 8.74
N ALA A 95 6.70 -13.29 7.78
CA ALA A 95 6.28 -12.86 6.45
C ALA A 95 7.10 -13.61 5.39
N ILE A 96 6.46 -14.00 4.29
CA ILE A 96 7.10 -14.57 3.11
C ILE A 96 6.91 -13.60 1.95
N ILE A 97 8.01 -13.01 1.47
CA ILE A 97 7.97 -11.87 0.56
C ILE A 97 8.69 -12.24 -0.73
N SER A 98 8.07 -12.01 -1.90
CA SER A 98 8.75 -12.23 -3.18
C SER A 98 9.89 -11.22 -3.38
N ARG A 99 10.96 -11.60 -4.09
CA ARG A 99 12.11 -10.69 -4.33
C ARG A 99 11.75 -9.38 -5.04
N ASP A 100 10.72 -9.40 -5.86
CA ASP A 100 10.20 -8.22 -6.55
C ASP A 100 9.20 -7.41 -5.70
N GLU A 101 9.00 -7.79 -4.43
CA GLU A 101 8.14 -7.12 -3.46
C GLU A 101 6.65 -7.06 -3.87
N ARG A 102 6.23 -7.83 -4.88
CA ARG A 102 4.83 -7.89 -5.33
C ARG A 102 3.95 -8.77 -4.46
N ILE A 103 4.49 -9.84 -3.88
CA ILE A 103 3.76 -10.80 -3.06
C ILE A 103 4.28 -10.73 -1.62
N SER A 104 3.36 -10.70 -0.66
CA SER A 104 3.67 -10.86 0.76
C SER A 104 2.63 -11.76 1.43
N ILE A 105 3.08 -12.83 2.06
CA ILE A 105 2.24 -13.74 2.85
C ILE A 105 2.58 -13.51 4.31
N MET A 106 1.70 -12.82 5.02
CA MET A 106 1.81 -12.58 6.45
C MET A 106 1.22 -13.76 7.22
N ILE A 107 1.93 -14.23 8.25
CA ILE A 107 1.58 -15.41 9.04
C ILE A 107 1.41 -15.02 10.50
N ASN A 108 0.31 -15.45 11.12
CA ASN A 108 -0.07 -15.15 12.51
C ASN A 108 -0.20 -13.65 12.79
N GLU A 109 -0.94 -12.95 11.93
CA GLU A 109 -1.40 -11.58 12.16
C GLU A 109 -2.76 -11.60 12.91
N GLU A 110 -3.79 -10.94 12.37
CA GLU A 110 -5.17 -11.01 12.89
C GLU A 110 -5.79 -12.37 12.56
N ASP A 111 -5.49 -12.88 11.37
CA ASP A 111 -5.79 -14.22 10.89
C ASP A 111 -4.49 -15.04 10.75
N HIS A 112 -4.58 -16.38 10.65
CA HIS A 112 -3.41 -17.23 10.47
C HIS A 112 -2.62 -16.88 9.22
N LEU A 113 -3.32 -16.51 8.14
CA LEU A 113 -2.75 -16.13 6.87
C LEU A 113 -3.39 -14.86 6.35
N ARG A 114 -2.55 -13.98 5.87
CA ARG A 114 -2.96 -12.82 5.07
C ARG A 114 -2.04 -12.70 3.86
N LEU A 115 -2.51 -13.26 2.76
CA LEU A 115 -1.86 -13.15 1.46
C LEU A 115 -2.12 -11.75 0.90
N GLN A 116 -1.09 -11.13 0.34
CA GLN A 116 -1.14 -9.80 -0.24
C GLN A 116 -0.43 -9.80 -1.59
N VAL A 117 -1.09 -9.22 -2.59
CA VAL A 117 -0.52 -8.99 -3.92
C VAL A 117 -0.62 -7.50 -4.26
N ILE A 118 0.48 -6.89 -4.68
CA ILE A 118 0.59 -5.47 -5.02
C ILE A 118 1.05 -5.32 -6.48
N TYR A 119 0.33 -4.47 -7.22
CA TYR A 119 0.71 -4.01 -8.55
C TYR A 119 0.76 -2.48 -8.60
N GLN A 120 1.64 -1.94 -9.44
CA GLN A 120 1.62 -0.50 -9.77
C GLN A 120 0.44 -0.19 -10.71
N GLY A 121 -0.17 0.98 -10.54
CA GLY A 121 -1.34 1.40 -11.33
C GLY A 121 -2.64 0.67 -10.97
N LEU A 122 -3.62 0.74 -11.86
CA LEU A 122 -4.94 0.12 -11.69
C LEU A 122 -4.96 -1.27 -12.32
N LYS A 123 -4.60 -2.28 -11.52
CA LYS A 123 -4.43 -3.69 -11.95
C LYS A 123 -5.02 -4.65 -10.92
N LEU A 124 -6.26 -4.39 -10.48
CA LEU A 124 -6.91 -5.21 -9.46
C LEU A 124 -7.24 -6.62 -9.96
N THR A 125 -7.62 -6.77 -11.23
CA THR A 125 -7.89 -8.08 -11.85
C THR A 125 -6.63 -8.95 -11.85
N ASP A 126 -5.51 -8.43 -12.39
CA ASP A 126 -4.22 -9.13 -12.38
C ASP A 126 -3.76 -9.50 -10.96
N ALA A 127 -3.98 -8.59 -10.00
CA ALA A 127 -3.67 -8.83 -8.60
C ALA A 127 -4.55 -9.93 -7.98
N LEU A 128 -5.83 -10.01 -8.37
CA LEU A 128 -6.76 -11.03 -7.90
C LEU A 128 -6.42 -12.39 -8.49
N GLU A 129 -6.16 -12.47 -9.80
CA GLU A 129 -5.77 -13.71 -10.47
C GLU A 129 -4.50 -14.31 -9.86
N LEU A 130 -3.46 -13.49 -9.64
CA LEU A 130 -2.24 -13.94 -8.99
C LEU A 130 -2.48 -14.33 -7.51
N GLY A 131 -3.32 -13.57 -6.82
CA GLY A 131 -3.73 -13.87 -5.43
C GLY A 131 -4.42 -15.23 -5.34
N ASN A 132 -5.41 -15.49 -6.19
CA ASN A 132 -6.16 -16.75 -6.23
C ASN A 132 -5.24 -17.94 -6.58
N LYS A 133 -4.33 -17.77 -7.55
CA LYS A 133 -3.35 -18.81 -7.88
C LYS A 133 -2.52 -19.23 -6.67
N ILE A 134 -2.07 -18.27 -5.86
CA ILE A 134 -1.28 -18.55 -4.65
C ILE A 134 -2.17 -19.15 -3.55
N ASP A 135 -3.39 -18.62 -3.38
CA ASP A 135 -4.36 -19.12 -2.40
C ASP A 135 -4.70 -20.59 -2.66
N ASP A 136 -4.93 -20.97 -3.92
CA ASP A 136 -5.19 -22.36 -4.35
C ASP A 136 -3.99 -23.28 -4.08
N LEU A 137 -2.76 -22.81 -4.32
CA LEU A 137 -1.55 -23.60 -4.02
C LEU A 137 -1.41 -23.89 -2.52
N ILE A 138 -1.80 -22.94 -1.66
CA ILE A 138 -1.80 -23.14 -0.21
C ILE A 138 -2.96 -24.06 0.21
N ALA A 139 -4.16 -23.85 -0.33
CA ALA A 139 -5.35 -24.66 -0.06
C ALA A 139 -5.16 -26.14 -0.44
N ASN A 140 -4.45 -26.42 -1.54
CA ASN A 140 -4.13 -27.79 -1.96
C ASN A 140 -3.27 -28.57 -0.94
N LYS A 141 -2.58 -27.87 -0.04
CA LYS A 141 -1.71 -28.48 0.99
C LYS A 141 -2.17 -28.17 2.42
N SER A 142 -3.29 -27.47 2.60
CA SER A 142 -3.80 -27.09 3.92
C SER A 142 -5.30 -26.83 3.91
N ASN A 143 -6.00 -27.16 5.00
CA ASN A 143 -7.44 -26.97 5.06
C ASN A 143 -7.79 -25.59 5.62
N TYR A 144 -8.51 -24.78 4.85
CA TYR A 144 -9.06 -23.52 5.33
C TYR A 144 -10.32 -23.73 6.17
N ALA A 145 -10.48 -22.89 7.19
CA ALA A 145 -11.70 -22.78 7.98
C ALA A 145 -12.78 -22.11 7.12
N PHE A 146 -13.59 -22.94 6.47
CA PHE A 146 -14.64 -22.52 5.55
C PHE A 146 -16.00 -23.05 6.00
N ASN A 147 -17.04 -22.24 5.82
CA ASN A 147 -18.43 -22.60 6.08
C ASN A 147 -19.30 -22.32 4.84
N ASN A 148 -20.17 -23.25 4.47
CA ASN A 148 -21.00 -23.14 3.27
C ASN A 148 -21.92 -21.90 3.24
N ASN A 149 -22.33 -21.39 4.40
CA ASN A 149 -23.21 -20.22 4.50
C ASN A 149 -22.44 -18.91 4.71
N TYR A 150 -21.25 -18.97 5.32
CA TYR A 150 -20.50 -17.79 5.75
C TYR A 150 -19.15 -17.59 5.03
N GLY A 151 -18.77 -18.51 4.14
CA GLY A 151 -17.49 -18.48 3.44
C GLY A 151 -16.30 -18.75 4.36
N TYR A 152 -15.17 -18.08 4.07
CA TYR A 152 -13.97 -18.14 4.89
C TYR A 152 -14.19 -17.50 6.26
N LEU A 153 -13.90 -18.27 7.31
CA LEU A 153 -14.03 -17.83 8.68
C LEU A 153 -12.79 -17.04 9.10
N THR A 154 -13.02 -15.80 9.52
CA THR A 154 -11.98 -14.84 9.89
C THR A 154 -12.24 -14.28 11.29
N CYS A 155 -11.19 -13.76 11.94
CA CYS A 155 -11.34 -13.10 13.24
C CYS A 155 -12.03 -11.74 13.10
N CYS A 156 -11.81 -11.07 11.96
CA CYS A 156 -12.39 -9.78 11.66
C CYS A 156 -13.79 -9.93 11.05
N PRO A 157 -14.86 -9.38 11.66
CA PRO A 157 -16.19 -9.41 11.04
C PRO A 157 -16.23 -8.77 9.65
N THR A 158 -15.30 -7.86 9.34
CA THR A 158 -15.22 -7.19 8.03
C THR A 158 -14.57 -8.03 6.93
N ASN A 159 -14.04 -9.22 7.25
CA ASN A 159 -13.43 -10.15 6.29
C ASN A 159 -14.25 -11.44 6.11
N ILE A 160 -15.39 -11.63 6.79
CA ILE A 160 -16.20 -12.85 6.65
C ILE A 160 -16.76 -12.97 5.22
N GLY A 161 -16.93 -14.18 4.68
CA GLY A 161 -17.32 -14.40 3.29
C GLY A 161 -16.10 -14.70 2.42
N THR A 162 -15.78 -13.82 1.47
CA THR A 162 -14.62 -14.01 0.56
C THR A 162 -13.27 -13.88 1.26
N GLY A 163 -13.18 -13.20 2.41
CA GLY A 163 -11.89 -12.83 2.99
C GLY A 163 -11.10 -11.81 2.16
N LEU A 164 -11.72 -11.23 1.12
CA LEU A 164 -11.08 -10.35 0.15
C LEU A 164 -11.12 -8.89 0.59
N ARG A 165 -9.96 -8.24 0.55
CA ARG A 165 -9.86 -6.78 0.58
C ARG A 165 -9.12 -6.24 -0.63
N ALA A 166 -9.88 -5.76 -1.60
CA ALA A 166 -9.39 -5.03 -2.76
C ALA A 166 -9.18 -3.56 -2.39
N SER A 167 -8.05 -2.98 -2.80
CA SER A 167 -7.73 -1.59 -2.52
C SER A 167 -6.93 -0.91 -3.62
N VAL A 168 -7.23 0.36 -3.87
CA VAL A 168 -6.51 1.22 -4.83
C VAL A 168 -5.97 2.42 -4.09
N MET A 169 -4.69 2.73 -4.31
CA MET A 169 -4.03 3.92 -3.79
C MET A 169 -3.96 4.99 -4.89
N MET A 170 -4.46 6.18 -4.60
CA MET A 170 -4.59 7.28 -5.56
C MET A 170 -4.04 8.58 -5.00
N HIS A 171 -3.38 9.35 -5.85
CA HIS A 171 -2.91 10.70 -5.56
C HIS A 171 -3.94 11.72 -6.08
N LEU A 172 -4.64 12.40 -5.17
CA LEU A 172 -5.82 13.24 -5.45
C LEU A 172 -5.65 14.72 -5.03
N PRO A 173 -4.56 15.40 -5.41
CA PRO A 173 -4.29 16.78 -4.98
C PRO A 173 -5.33 17.79 -5.48
N ALA A 174 -5.89 17.65 -6.69
CA ALA A 174 -6.81 18.64 -7.23
C ALA A 174 -8.18 18.58 -6.54
N LEU A 175 -8.68 17.38 -6.26
CA LEU A 175 -9.87 17.17 -5.42
C LEU A 175 -9.70 17.72 -4.00
N VAL A 176 -8.49 17.66 -3.44
CA VAL A 176 -8.19 18.25 -2.12
C VAL A 176 -8.15 19.78 -2.21
N MET A 177 -7.43 20.34 -3.18
CA MET A 177 -7.29 21.80 -3.37
C MET A 177 -8.65 22.50 -3.60
N THR A 178 -9.59 21.82 -4.24
CA THR A 178 -10.94 22.33 -4.50
C THR A 178 -11.96 21.97 -3.41
N GLY A 179 -11.58 21.17 -2.40
CA GLY A 179 -12.47 20.71 -1.33
C GLY A 179 -13.47 19.62 -1.74
N HIS A 180 -13.49 19.20 -3.01
CA HIS A 180 -14.38 18.17 -3.54
C HIS A 180 -14.13 16.77 -2.95
N ILE A 181 -12.96 16.53 -2.34
CA ILE A 181 -12.63 15.25 -1.71
C ILE A 181 -13.69 14.80 -0.69
N ARG A 182 -14.31 15.73 0.06
CA ARG A 182 -15.34 15.39 1.06
C ARG A 182 -16.55 14.71 0.43
N LYS A 183 -16.99 15.20 -0.73
CA LYS A 183 -18.09 14.61 -1.50
C LYS A 183 -17.74 13.21 -2.00
N ILE A 184 -16.50 12.98 -2.41
CA ILE A 184 -16.01 11.64 -2.79
C ILE A 184 -16.10 10.68 -1.60
N LEU A 185 -15.62 11.10 -0.41
CA LEU A 185 -15.71 10.28 0.80
C LEU A 185 -17.15 9.87 1.15
N GLU A 186 -18.09 10.81 1.05
CA GLU A 186 -19.52 10.57 1.30
C GLU A 186 -20.12 9.58 0.29
N VAL A 187 -19.80 9.72 -1.00
CA VAL A 187 -20.29 8.82 -2.06
C VAL A 187 -19.71 7.42 -1.88
N CYS A 188 -18.40 7.30 -1.63
CA CYS A 188 -17.77 6.00 -1.38
C CYS A 188 -18.37 5.29 -0.16
N SER A 189 -18.65 6.03 0.92
CA SER A 189 -19.30 5.44 2.10
C SER A 189 -20.70 4.88 1.79
N LYS A 190 -21.48 5.54 0.94
CA LYS A 190 -22.80 5.03 0.50
C LYS A 190 -22.70 3.78 -0.37
N LEU A 191 -21.55 3.57 -1.02
CA LEU A 191 -21.25 2.41 -1.84
C LEU A 191 -20.58 1.27 -1.04
N ASN A 192 -20.59 1.34 0.29
CA ASN A 192 -19.91 0.39 1.18
C ASN A 192 -18.39 0.28 0.90
N MET A 193 -17.78 1.41 0.55
CA MET A 193 -16.34 1.55 0.36
C MET A 193 -15.75 2.44 1.45
N ALA A 194 -14.58 2.04 1.96
CA ALA A 194 -13.80 2.85 2.87
C ALA A 194 -12.76 3.64 2.08
N VAL A 195 -12.65 4.94 2.36
CA VAL A 195 -11.56 5.78 1.85
C VAL A 195 -10.83 6.39 3.04
N ARG A 196 -9.50 6.27 3.06
CA ARG A 196 -8.65 6.79 4.14
C ARG A 196 -7.34 7.36 3.59
N GLY A 197 -6.77 8.35 4.28
CA GLY A 197 -5.40 8.78 4.02
C GLY A 197 -4.40 7.68 4.37
N ILE A 198 -3.28 7.59 3.64
CA ILE A 198 -2.20 6.64 3.94
C ILE A 198 -1.27 7.15 5.05
N TYR A 199 -1.06 8.46 5.10
CA TYR A 199 -0.15 9.12 6.02
C TYR A 199 -0.96 10.16 6.81
N GLY A 200 -1.00 10.06 8.14
CA GLY A 200 -1.74 10.98 9.02
C GLY A 200 -2.57 10.29 10.11
N GLU A 201 -2.81 10.99 11.22
CA GLU A 201 -3.80 10.63 12.23
C GLU A 201 -5.11 11.36 11.93
N HIS A 202 -6.25 10.66 12.04
CA HIS A 202 -7.56 11.19 11.66
C HIS A 202 -7.61 11.68 10.19
N SER A 203 -8.70 12.32 9.76
CA SER A 203 -9.06 12.51 8.34
C SER A 203 -8.11 13.36 7.46
N SER A 204 -6.90 13.69 7.92
CA SER A 204 -5.86 14.35 7.11
C SER A 204 -5.07 13.30 6.31
N ALA A 205 -5.01 13.47 4.99
CA ALA A 205 -4.22 12.62 4.11
C ALA A 205 -2.95 13.39 3.68
N LEU A 206 -1.84 13.17 4.40
CA LEU A 206 -0.55 13.79 4.06
C LEU A 206 -0.14 13.38 2.63
N GLY A 207 0.34 14.36 1.86
CA GLY A 207 0.69 14.17 0.46
C GLY A 207 -0.50 13.92 -0.48
N ASN A 208 -1.74 14.15 -0.04
CA ASN A 208 -2.95 13.96 -0.85
C ASN A 208 -3.11 12.54 -1.39
N ILE A 209 -2.64 11.53 -0.65
CA ILE A 209 -2.71 10.12 -1.05
C ILE A 209 -3.77 9.40 -0.24
N PHE A 210 -4.71 8.81 -0.97
CA PHE A 210 -5.87 8.12 -0.43
C PHE A 210 -5.86 6.67 -0.84
N GLN A 211 -6.31 5.80 0.05
CA GLN A 211 -6.61 4.41 -0.23
C GLN A 211 -8.10 4.19 -0.16
N MET A 212 -8.66 3.70 -1.26
CA MET A 212 -10.04 3.23 -1.36
C MET A 212 -10.05 1.70 -1.28
N SER A 213 -10.96 1.12 -0.50
CA SER A 213 -11.14 -0.33 -0.39
C SER A 213 -12.59 -0.73 -0.15
N ASN A 214 -12.96 -1.97 -0.46
CA ASN A 214 -14.28 -2.50 -0.07
C ASN A 214 -14.40 -2.64 1.46
N GLN A 215 -15.63 -2.55 1.97
CA GLN A 215 -15.99 -2.89 3.36
C GLN A 215 -16.85 -4.14 3.46
N VAL A 216 -17.55 -4.50 2.37
CA VAL A 216 -18.40 -5.69 2.31
C VAL A 216 -17.64 -6.80 1.58
N THR A 217 -17.73 -7.99 2.15
CA THR A 217 -17.05 -9.22 1.69
C THR A 217 -17.96 -10.43 1.64
N LEU A 218 -19.12 -10.38 2.32
CA LEU A 218 -20.11 -11.46 2.36
C LEU A 218 -21.27 -11.15 1.41
N GLY A 219 -21.70 -12.16 0.65
CA GLY A 219 -22.83 -12.04 -0.28
C GLY A 219 -22.49 -11.42 -1.63
N GLN A 220 -21.20 -11.27 -1.94
CA GLN A 220 -20.68 -10.83 -3.24
C GLN A 220 -19.52 -11.73 -3.63
N THR A 221 -19.29 -11.92 -4.93
CA THR A 221 -18.10 -12.64 -5.41
C THR A 221 -16.86 -11.74 -5.37
N GLU A 222 -15.68 -12.35 -5.37
CA GLU A 222 -14.41 -11.63 -5.45
C GLU A 222 -14.33 -10.73 -6.70
N GLU A 223 -14.84 -11.20 -7.85
CA GLU A 223 -14.87 -10.45 -9.10
C GLU A 223 -15.83 -9.26 -9.04
N GLU A 224 -17.00 -9.41 -8.40
CA GLU A 224 -17.95 -8.31 -8.20
C GLU A 224 -17.34 -7.20 -7.33
N ILE A 225 -16.62 -7.59 -6.25
CA ILE A 225 -15.90 -6.65 -5.38
C ILE A 225 -14.83 -5.90 -6.17
N VAL A 226 -14.00 -6.61 -6.93
CA VAL A 226 -12.94 -6.00 -7.76
C VAL A 226 -13.52 -5.07 -8.82
N THR A 227 -14.60 -5.49 -9.48
CA THR A 227 -15.29 -4.69 -10.50
C THR A 227 -15.87 -3.42 -9.90
N SER A 228 -16.52 -3.51 -8.74
CA SER A 228 -17.09 -2.37 -8.04
C SER A 228 -16.02 -1.33 -7.67
N ILE A 229 -14.90 -1.76 -7.08
CA ILE A 229 -13.80 -0.87 -6.71
C ILE A 229 -13.14 -0.26 -7.94
N THR A 230 -12.95 -1.05 -9.01
CA THR A 230 -12.37 -0.57 -10.27
C THR A 230 -13.25 0.52 -10.88
N ASN A 231 -14.55 0.32 -10.94
CA ASN A 231 -15.50 1.31 -11.48
C ASN A 231 -15.50 2.62 -10.69
N ALA A 232 -15.53 2.53 -9.36
CA ALA A 232 -15.44 3.73 -8.51
C ALA A 232 -14.10 4.45 -8.68
N ALA A 233 -12.99 3.70 -8.80
CA ALA A 233 -11.66 4.29 -8.99
C ALA A 233 -11.58 5.05 -10.31
N THR A 234 -12.09 4.45 -11.40
CA THR A 234 -12.14 5.10 -12.73
C THR A 234 -12.88 6.43 -12.68
N GLN A 235 -14.04 6.51 -12.03
CA GLN A 235 -14.79 7.76 -11.90
C GLN A 235 -14.01 8.84 -11.12
N ILE A 236 -13.32 8.44 -10.04
CA ILE A 236 -12.49 9.37 -9.25
C ILE A 236 -11.29 9.87 -10.06
N ILE A 237 -10.65 8.98 -10.84
CA ILE A 237 -9.54 9.31 -11.75
C ILE A 237 -9.98 10.34 -12.78
N GLU A 238 -11.14 10.14 -13.41
CA GLU A 238 -11.71 11.08 -14.39
C GLU A 238 -11.98 12.45 -13.76
N GLN A 239 -12.60 12.50 -12.58
CA GLN A 239 -12.88 13.75 -11.87
C GLN A 239 -11.59 14.49 -11.49
N GLU A 240 -10.60 13.80 -10.93
CA GLU A 240 -9.30 14.38 -10.60
C GLU A 240 -8.61 14.94 -11.85
N ALA A 241 -8.64 14.21 -12.98
CA ALA A 241 -8.04 14.67 -14.23
C ALA A 241 -8.74 15.92 -14.81
N VAL A 242 -10.07 15.98 -14.75
CA VAL A 242 -10.84 17.16 -15.19
C VAL A 242 -10.47 18.37 -14.34
N ILE A 243 -10.49 18.24 -13.01
CA ILE A 243 -10.22 19.35 -12.10
C ILE A 243 -8.77 19.84 -12.22
N ARG A 244 -7.79 18.94 -12.40
CA ARG A 244 -6.40 19.33 -12.69
C ARG A 244 -6.31 20.27 -13.89
N ASN A 245 -6.97 19.90 -14.99
CA ASN A 245 -6.98 20.69 -16.22
C ASN A 245 -7.71 22.03 -16.03
N GLU A 246 -8.80 22.05 -15.28
CA GLU A 246 -9.52 23.29 -14.95
C GLU A 246 -8.66 24.25 -14.11
N LEU A 247 -8.02 23.75 -13.06
CA LEU A 247 -7.13 24.55 -12.21
C LEU A 247 -5.98 25.15 -13.03
N TYR A 248 -5.38 24.37 -13.93
CA TYR A 248 -4.31 24.86 -14.79
C TYR A 248 -4.79 25.90 -15.81
N LYS A 249 -5.98 25.71 -16.40
CA LYS A 249 -6.56 26.68 -17.35
C LYS A 249 -6.96 27.99 -16.69
N GLN A 250 -7.41 27.96 -15.44
CA GLN A 250 -7.85 29.15 -14.70
C GLN A 250 -6.68 30.10 -14.41
N ASN A 251 -5.52 29.58 -13.99
CA ASN A 251 -4.34 30.39 -13.73
C ASN A 251 -3.05 29.55 -13.83
N SER A 252 -2.59 29.31 -15.06
CA SER A 252 -1.42 28.44 -15.32
C SER A 252 -0.17 28.93 -14.60
N ILE A 253 0.10 30.24 -14.63
CA ILE A 253 1.31 30.82 -14.02
C ILE A 253 1.31 30.62 -12.50
N ALA A 254 0.20 30.90 -11.81
CA ALA A 254 0.15 30.69 -10.36
C ALA A 254 0.23 29.20 -9.99
N PHE A 255 -0.34 28.33 -10.83
CA PHE A 255 -0.28 26.88 -10.64
C PHE A 255 1.15 26.34 -10.80
N GLU A 256 1.85 26.77 -11.85
CA GLU A 256 3.26 26.45 -12.07
C GLU A 256 4.15 27.03 -10.97
N ASP A 257 3.95 28.29 -10.55
CA ASP A 257 4.70 28.92 -9.46
C ASP A 257 4.58 28.13 -8.16
N LYS A 258 3.36 27.67 -7.80
CA LYS A 258 3.16 26.81 -6.63
C LYS A 258 4.02 25.53 -6.72
N ILE A 259 3.97 24.84 -7.87
CA ILE A 259 4.72 23.60 -8.09
C ILE A 259 6.24 23.84 -8.00
N TYR A 260 6.73 24.90 -8.65
CA TYR A 260 8.16 25.23 -8.65
C TYR A 260 8.64 25.75 -7.29
N ARG A 261 7.79 26.40 -6.48
CA ARG A 261 8.10 26.70 -5.08
C ARG A 261 8.31 25.43 -4.27
N SER A 262 7.41 24.45 -4.42
CA SER A 262 7.55 23.17 -3.73
C SER A 262 8.81 22.43 -4.17
N PHE A 263 9.11 22.43 -5.47
CA PHE A 263 10.35 21.90 -6.01
C PHE A 263 11.60 22.63 -5.49
N GLY A 264 11.57 23.96 -5.44
CA GLY A 264 12.66 24.79 -4.93
C GLY A 264 12.94 24.53 -3.44
N LEU A 265 11.90 24.36 -2.63
CA LEU A 265 12.03 23.99 -1.22
C LEU A 265 12.66 22.60 -1.07
N LEU A 266 12.16 21.59 -1.78
CA LEU A 266 12.74 20.24 -1.74
C LEU A 266 14.22 20.23 -2.17
N SER A 267 14.58 21.07 -3.14
CA SER A 267 15.94 21.15 -3.68
C SER A 267 16.92 21.93 -2.80
N ASN A 268 16.44 22.78 -1.87
CA ASN A 268 17.30 23.71 -1.14
C ASN A 268 17.16 23.67 0.40
N ALA A 269 16.01 23.31 0.93
CA ALA A 269 15.74 23.33 2.37
C ALA A 269 16.76 22.50 3.15
N ARG A 270 17.07 22.93 4.39
CA ARG A 270 18.03 22.25 5.28
C ARG A 270 17.37 21.45 6.39
N ILE A 271 16.08 21.71 6.63
CA ILE A 271 15.25 21.02 7.61
C ILE A 271 13.89 20.83 6.93
N LEU A 272 13.39 19.60 6.89
CA LEU A 272 12.06 19.28 6.38
C LEU A 272 11.44 18.20 7.25
N THR A 273 10.26 18.46 7.80
CA THR A 273 9.48 17.46 8.53
C THR A 273 8.92 16.41 7.55
N THR A 274 8.44 15.26 8.06
CA THR A 274 7.79 14.23 7.22
C THR A 274 6.56 14.79 6.52
N GLU A 275 5.67 15.46 7.26
CA GLU A 275 4.43 16.04 6.74
C GLU A 275 4.70 17.07 5.66
N GLU A 276 5.60 18.03 5.93
CA GLU A 276 5.98 19.05 4.95
C GLU A 276 6.57 18.40 3.70
N SER A 277 7.49 17.44 3.86
CA SER A 277 8.10 16.74 2.73
C SER A 277 7.07 16.04 1.85
N LEU A 278 6.10 15.34 2.45
CA LEU A 278 5.05 14.63 1.70
C LEU A 278 4.13 15.59 0.94
N ASN A 279 3.79 16.74 1.54
CA ASN A 279 2.97 17.76 0.87
C ASN A 279 3.73 18.42 -0.30
N LEU A 280 5.00 18.75 -0.12
CA LEU A 280 5.84 19.30 -1.19
C LEU A 280 6.06 18.28 -2.31
N ILE A 281 6.30 17.01 -1.96
CA ILE A 281 6.42 15.89 -2.93
C ILE A 281 5.12 15.71 -3.71
N SER A 282 3.96 15.85 -3.06
CA SER A 282 2.67 15.80 -3.73
C SER A 282 2.55 16.88 -4.82
N ASP A 283 2.97 18.11 -4.54
CA ASP A 283 2.94 19.19 -5.54
C ASP A 283 3.90 18.90 -6.70
N VAL A 284 5.12 18.44 -6.42
CA VAL A 284 6.09 18.07 -7.47
C VAL A 284 5.59 16.89 -8.31
N ARG A 285 5.00 15.87 -7.67
CA ARG A 285 4.36 14.74 -8.35
C ARG A 285 3.25 15.20 -9.29
N LEU A 286 2.42 16.15 -8.85
CA LEU A 286 1.40 16.76 -9.69
C LEU A 286 2.02 17.46 -10.90
N GLY A 287 3.08 18.24 -10.68
CA GLY A 287 3.82 18.91 -11.75
C GLY A 287 4.44 17.97 -12.78
N ILE A 288 5.01 16.84 -12.35
CA ILE A 288 5.54 15.82 -13.26
C ILE A 288 4.41 15.18 -14.06
N ASN A 289 3.31 14.78 -13.41
CA ASN A 289 2.15 14.18 -14.08
C ASN A 289 1.52 15.10 -15.13
N MET A 290 1.54 16.41 -14.89
CA MET A 290 0.99 17.41 -15.81
C MET A 290 2.01 17.91 -16.85
N GLY A 291 3.24 17.39 -16.85
CA GLY A 291 4.29 17.78 -17.79
C GLY A 291 4.87 19.18 -17.56
N ILE A 292 4.63 19.77 -16.38
CA ILE A 292 5.18 21.07 -15.94
C ILE A 292 6.66 20.90 -15.57
N ILE A 293 6.97 19.85 -14.81
CA ILE A 293 8.34 19.43 -14.50
C ILE A 293 8.68 18.26 -15.41
N LYS A 294 9.65 18.44 -16.31
CA LYS A 294 10.01 17.45 -17.34
C LYS A 294 11.29 16.68 -17.04
N ASP A 295 12.16 17.26 -16.23
CA ASP A 295 13.52 16.74 -16.01
C ASP A 295 13.59 15.66 -14.92
N ILE A 296 12.45 15.35 -14.27
CA ILE A 296 12.39 14.40 -13.16
C ILE A 296 11.43 13.27 -13.50
N ARG A 297 11.93 12.04 -13.37
CA ARG A 297 11.13 10.82 -13.56
C ARG A 297 10.27 10.52 -12.35
N MET A 298 9.05 10.03 -12.58
CA MET A 298 8.10 9.73 -11.51
C MET A 298 8.63 8.70 -10.53
N GLU A 299 9.33 7.68 -11.02
CA GLU A 299 9.88 6.60 -10.19
C GLU A 299 10.88 7.13 -9.16
N LYS A 300 11.58 8.24 -9.48
CA LYS A 300 12.52 8.88 -8.55
C LYS A 300 11.77 9.52 -7.38
N ILE A 301 10.63 10.16 -7.65
CA ILE A 301 9.78 10.74 -6.61
C ILE A 301 9.18 9.64 -5.72
N ASP A 302 8.71 8.55 -6.30
CA ASP A 302 8.20 7.40 -5.52
C ASP A 302 9.27 6.80 -4.61
N GLN A 303 10.52 6.67 -5.11
CA GLN A 303 11.65 6.23 -4.30
C GLN A 303 11.96 7.21 -3.16
N ILE A 304 12.05 8.52 -3.46
CA ILE A 304 12.30 9.53 -2.43
C ILE A 304 11.22 9.46 -1.35
N MET A 305 9.94 9.39 -1.75
CA MET A 305 8.81 9.34 -0.83
C MET A 305 8.87 8.17 0.15
N LEU A 306 9.37 7.01 -0.28
CA LEU A 306 9.61 5.86 0.58
C LEU A 306 10.86 6.07 1.47
N MET A 307 11.97 6.54 0.90
CA MET A 307 13.22 6.67 1.64
C MET A 307 13.18 7.74 2.74
N ILE A 308 12.32 8.75 2.62
CA ILE A 308 12.18 9.82 3.62
C ILE A 308 11.33 9.44 4.83
N GLN A 309 10.71 8.26 4.81
CA GLN A 309 9.94 7.75 5.94
C GLN A 309 10.86 7.47 7.14
N PRO A 310 10.37 7.59 8.39
CA PRO A 310 11.22 7.58 9.57
C PRO A 310 12.13 6.35 9.73
N ALA A 311 11.64 5.14 9.49
CA ALA A 311 12.42 3.91 9.63
C ALA A 311 13.36 3.70 8.45
N SER A 312 12.88 3.93 7.22
CA SER A 312 13.68 3.86 5.99
C SER A 312 14.86 4.83 6.03
N LEU A 313 14.64 6.06 6.49
CA LEU A 313 15.69 7.07 6.65
C LEU A 313 16.73 6.64 7.71
N GLN A 314 16.28 6.12 8.85
CA GLN A 314 17.19 5.61 9.89
C GLN A 314 18.01 4.42 9.42
N LYS A 315 17.41 3.50 8.65
CA LYS A 315 18.12 2.37 8.05
C LYS A 315 19.14 2.84 7.03
N PHE A 316 18.81 3.83 6.20
CA PHE A 316 19.75 4.44 5.25
C PHE A 316 20.95 5.11 5.96
N VAL A 317 20.69 5.82 7.06
CA VAL A 317 21.75 6.47 7.87
C VAL A 317 22.56 5.43 8.68
N GLY A 318 22.02 4.23 8.90
CA GLY A 318 22.68 3.14 9.62
C GLY A 318 22.67 3.29 11.14
N LYS A 319 21.91 4.23 11.69
CA LYS A 319 21.75 4.44 13.15
C LYS A 319 20.40 5.06 13.49
N GLN A 320 19.97 4.87 14.73
CA GLN A 320 18.83 5.62 15.27
C GLN A 320 19.23 7.09 15.44
N ILE A 321 18.33 7.98 15.05
CA ILE A 321 18.52 9.43 15.11
C ILE A 321 17.28 10.11 15.67
N SER A 322 17.49 11.22 16.38
CA SER A 322 16.44 12.02 16.99
C SER A 322 15.51 12.64 15.94
N SER A 323 14.34 13.15 16.35
CA SER A 323 13.40 13.77 15.40
C SER A 323 14.02 14.94 14.64
N ASN A 324 14.75 15.81 15.32
CA ASN A 324 15.41 16.97 14.70
C ASN A 324 16.50 16.53 13.72
N GLU A 325 17.29 15.51 14.07
CA GLU A 325 18.29 14.95 13.16
C GLU A 325 17.64 14.29 11.94
N ARG A 326 16.48 13.63 12.10
CA ARG A 326 15.71 13.09 10.98
C ARG A 326 15.29 14.18 10.02
N ASP A 327 14.85 15.34 10.51
CA ASP A 327 14.41 16.44 9.64
C ASP A 327 15.57 17.03 8.82
N VAL A 328 16.76 17.13 9.43
CA VAL A 328 17.98 17.53 8.72
C VAL A 328 18.40 16.49 7.69
N LYS A 329 18.44 15.20 8.09
CA LYS A 329 18.85 14.11 7.19
C LYS A 329 17.85 13.85 6.06
N ARG A 330 16.56 14.06 6.31
CA ARG A 330 15.51 14.01 5.29
C ARG A 330 15.75 15.06 4.23
N ALA A 331 15.93 16.31 4.64
CA ALA A 331 16.22 17.39 3.72
C ALA A 331 17.51 17.12 2.94
N GLU A 332 18.58 16.63 3.60
CA GLU A 332 19.82 16.24 2.93
C GLU A 332 19.61 15.18 1.86
N LEU A 333 18.89 14.09 2.19
CA LEU A 333 18.61 13.00 1.27
C LEU A 333 17.78 13.46 0.07
N ILE A 334 16.73 14.26 0.30
CA ILE A 334 15.88 14.80 -0.77
C ILE A 334 16.73 15.61 -1.75
N ARG A 335 17.57 16.54 -1.26
CA ARG A 335 18.40 17.37 -2.13
C ARG A 335 19.37 16.57 -2.99
N GLN A 336 19.99 15.54 -2.40
CA GLN A 336 20.90 14.65 -3.13
C GLN A 336 20.15 13.89 -4.23
N LYS A 337 18.96 13.38 -3.92
CA LYS A 337 18.23 12.50 -4.83
C LYS A 337 17.41 13.23 -5.88
N ILE A 338 16.88 14.42 -5.60
CA ILE A 338 15.92 15.08 -6.50
C ILE A 338 16.58 15.68 -7.75
N VAL A 339 17.89 15.95 -7.70
CA VAL A 339 18.69 16.52 -8.80
C VAL A 339 19.53 15.47 -9.55
N GLU A 340 19.72 14.29 -8.94
CA GLU A 340 20.40 13.10 -9.55
C GLU A 340 19.52 12.36 -10.56
#